data_AF-A0A1Z4GE67-F1
#
_entry.id   AF-A0A1Z4GE67-F1
#
_cell.length_a   1.000
_cell.length_b   1.000
_cell.length_c   1.000
_cell.angle_alpha   90.00
_cell.angle_beta   90.00
_cell.angle_gamma   90.00
#
_symmetry.space_group_name_H-M   'P 1'
#
loop_
_entity.id
_entity.type
_entity.pdbx_description
1 polymer ?
#
loop_
_entity_poly.entity_id
_entity_poly.type
_entity_poly.pdbx_seq_one_letter_code
_entity_poly.pdbx_strand_id
1 'polypeptide(L)' 'MPVPRGVVYFRFFPTTPEEPAQLLLDLLNVTRLVLEGYFTVFERTQLRQRPLP' A
#
# COMPACT_ATOMS: atom_id res chain seq x y z
N MET A 1 18.59 10.16 4.41
CA MET A 1 17.37 10.52 3.63
C MET A 1 16.23 10.66 4.62
N PRO A 2 15.31 11.63 4.46
CA PRO A 2 14.15 11.76 5.34
C PRO A 2 13.24 10.53 5.23
N VAL A 3 12.57 10.18 6.33
CA VAL A 3 11.58 9.09 6.34
C VAL A 3 10.38 9.53 5.48
N PRO A 4 9.92 8.70 4.52
CA PRO A 4 8.73 9.03 3.73
C PRO A 4 7.50 9.08 4.64
N ARG A 5 6.49 9.88 4.26
CA ARG A 5 5.24 9.95 5.02
C ARG A 5 4.50 8.61 5.08
N GLY A 6 4.66 7.76 4.08
CA GLY A 6 4.09 6.42 4.02
C GLY A 6 4.67 5.68 2.82
N VAL A 7 4.66 4.36 2.86
CA VAL A 7 5.10 3.52 1.74
C VAL A 7 4.05 2.46 1.46
N VAL A 8 3.65 2.31 0.20
CA VAL A 8 2.80 1.20 -0.25
C VAL A 8 3.60 0.39 -1.25
N TYR A 9 3.80 -0.89 -0.96
CA TYR A 9 4.51 -1.83 -1.81
C TYR A 9 3.58 -2.94 -2.28
N PHE A 10 3.29 -2.94 -3.58
CA PHE A 10 2.49 -3.96 -4.24
C PHE A 10 3.37 -5.18 -4.56
N ARG A 11 3.22 -6.26 -3.79
CA ARG A 11 4.05 -7.47 -3.88
C ARG A 11 3.32 -8.59 -4.61
N PHE A 12 3.11 -8.41 -5.91
CA PHE A 12 2.55 -9.42 -6.81
C PHE A 12 2.92 -9.07 -8.26
N PHE A 13 2.72 -10.04 -9.16
CA PHE A 13 2.80 -9.77 -10.60
C PHE A 13 1.46 -9.22 -11.06
N PRO A 14 1.40 -7.95 -11.49
CA PRO A 14 0.16 -7.38 -11.99
C PRO A 14 -0.16 -7.95 -13.37
N THR A 15 -1.44 -8.07 -13.69
CA THR A 15 -1.90 -8.48 -15.03
C THR A 15 -1.85 -7.33 -16.01
N THR A 16 -1.98 -6.09 -15.53
CA THR A 16 -1.84 -4.86 -16.32
C THR A 16 -1.03 -3.80 -15.56
N PRO A 17 -0.35 -2.86 -16.24
CA PRO A 17 0.36 -1.76 -15.58
C PRO A 17 -0.53 -0.89 -14.66
N GLU A 18 -1.84 -0.84 -14.94
CA GLU A 18 -2.81 -0.02 -14.22
C GLU A 18 -3.37 -0.70 -12.96
N GLU A 19 -3.31 -2.03 -12.84
CA GLU A 19 -3.85 -2.79 -11.71
C GLU A 19 -3.39 -2.21 -10.35
N PRO A 20 -2.10 -1.91 -10.11
CA PRO A 20 -1.66 -1.35 -8.83
C PRO A 20 -2.20 0.05 -8.56
N ALA A 21 -2.40 0.86 -9.61
CA ALA A 21 -2.94 2.21 -9.48
C ALA A 21 -4.41 2.16 -9.04
N GLN A 22 -5.20 1.26 -9.65
CA GLN A 22 -6.60 1.07 -9.27
C GLN A 22 -6.71 0.54 -7.84
N LEU A 23 -5.90 -0.46 -7.48
CA LEU A 23 -5.86 -0.99 -6.11
C LEU A 23 -5.46 0.07 -5.09
N LEU A 24 -4.55 0.99 -5.44
CA LEU A 24 -4.20 2.10 -4.55
C LEU A 24 -5.42 3.00 -4.29
N LEU A 25 -6.19 3.34 -5.33
CA LEU A 25 -7.41 4.14 -5.18
C LEU A 25 -8.42 3.44 -4.28
N ASP A 26 -8.59 2.13 -4.45
CA ASP A 26 -9.49 1.33 -3.62
C ASP A 26 -9.03 1.31 -2.16
N LEU A 27 -7.72 1.17 -1.90
CA LEU A 27 -7.13 1.23 -0.56
C LEU A 27 -7.35 2.58 0.12
N LEU A 28 -7.24 3.68 -0.62
CA LEU A 28 -7.48 5.03 -0.08
C LEU A 28 -8.93 5.24 0.36
N ASN A 29 -9.88 4.47 -0.20
CA ASN A 29 -11.29 4.51 0.18
C ASN A 29 -11.63 3.64 1.41
N VAL A 30 -10.67 2.84 1.93
CA VAL A 30 -10.90 2.02 3.12
C VAL A 30 -10.84 2.89 4.38
N THR A 31 -11.99 3.16 4.98
CA THR A 31 -12.16 4.13 6.09
C THR A 31 -11.27 3.88 7.32
N ARG A 32 -10.80 2.65 7.54
CA ARG A 32 -9.98 2.27 8.71
C ARG A 32 -8.51 2.02 8.39
N LEU A 33 -8.09 2.18 7.14
CA LEU A 33 -6.70 1.99 6.73
C LEU A 33 -5.95 3.32 6.79
N VAL A 34 -4.86 3.36 7.55
CA VAL A 34 -3.97 4.53 7.64
C VAL A 34 -2.67 4.20 6.94
N LEU A 35 -2.34 4.91 5.87
CA LEU A 35 -1.09 4.71 5.12
C LEU A 35 0.05 5.57 5.65
N GLU A 36 -0.26 6.74 6.21
CA GLU A 36 0.73 7.64 6.80
C GLU A 36 1.35 7.03 8.07
N GLY A 37 2.67 7.13 8.20
CA GLY A 37 3.44 6.52 9.28
C GLY A 37 3.68 5.01 9.13
N TYR A 38 3.20 4.39 8.04
CA TYR A 38 3.30 2.95 7.84
C TYR A 38 4.05 2.56 6.55
N PHE A 39 4.73 1.42 6.65
CA PHE A 39 5.16 0.63 5.51
C PHE A 39 4.11 -0.47 5.29
N THR A 40 3.32 -0.31 4.23
CA THR A 40 2.23 -1.19 3.85
C THR A 40 2.66 -2.11 2.73
N VAL A 41 2.60 -3.42 2.95
CA VAL A 41 2.77 -4.44 1.91
C VAL A 41 1.40 -4.96 1.50
N PHE A 42 1.09 -4.83 0.22
CA PHE A 42 -0.15 -5.29 -0.37
C PHE A 42 0.12 -6.51 -1.25
N GLU A 43 -0.45 -7.65 -0.87
CA GLU A 43 -0.45 -8.92 -1.59
C GLU A 43 -1.89 -9.21 -2.06
N ARG A 44 -2.08 -10.09 -3.05
CA ARG A 44 -3.41 -10.35 -3.64
C ARG A 44 -4.48 -10.80 -2.62
N THR A 45 -4.08 -11.40 -1.50
CA THR A 45 -5.00 -11.93 -0.48
C THR A 45 -4.78 -11.32 0.90
N GLN A 46 -3.75 -10.48 1.07
CA GLN A 46 -3.34 -10.01 2.38
C GLN A 46 -2.77 -8.60 2.32
N LEU A 47 -3.08 -7.82 3.35
CA LEU A 47 -2.47 -6.53 3.63
C LEU A 47 -1.72 -6.63 4.95
N ARG A 48 -0.47 -6.15 4.97
CA ARG A 48 0.36 -6.09 6.19
C ARG A 48 0.89 -4.68 6.36
N GLN A 49 0.84 -4.15 7.59
CA GLN A 49 1.42 -2.86 7.92
C GLN A 49 2.43 -3.01 9.05
N ARG A 50 3.52 -2.24 8.97
CA ARG A 50 4.42 -1.99 10.09
C ARG A 50 4.68 -0.49 10.19
N PRO A 51 4.87 0.06 11.40
CA PRO A 51 5.24 1.46 11.55
C PRO A 51 6.59 1.73 10.87
N LEU A 52 6.71 2.93 10.29
CA LEU A 52 7.98 3.48 9.83
C LEU A 52 8.80 3.95 11.04
N PRO A 53 10.15 3.87 10.97
CA PRO A 53 11.05 4.28 12.04
C PRO A 53 11.07 5.80 12.27
#